data_AF-A0A3D1MCX2-F1
#
_entry.id   AF-A0A3D1MCX2-F1
#
_cell.length_a   1.000
_cell.length_b   1.000
_cell.length_c   1.000
_cell.angle_alpha   90.00
_cell.angle_beta   90.00
_cell.angle_gamma   90.00
#
_symmetry.space_group_name_H-M   'P 1'
#
loop_
_entity.id
_entity.type
_entity.pdbx_description
1 polymer ?
#
loop_
_entity_poly.entity_id
_entity_poly.type
_entity_poly.pdbx_seq_one_letter_code
_entity_poly.pdbx_strand_id
1 'polypeptide(L)'
;MMTMIGIISLAGIVVNNAIVLIDYTNLLRNRRKHALALEKTDRLNDQDIKQAIIEAGRTRLRPVLLTAITTILGLIPLAIGFNINFYTLLS
;
A
#
# COMPACT_ATOMS: atom_id res chain seq x y z
N MET A 1 -14.31 7.09 21.86
CA MET A 1 -14.78 5.96 21.02
C MET A 1 -14.49 6.17 19.54
N MET A 2 -14.93 7.29 18.93
CA MET A 2 -14.75 7.56 17.48
C MET A 2 -13.29 7.53 17.01
N THR A 3 -12.35 8.05 17.81
CA THR A 3 -10.91 7.99 17.53
C THR A 3 -10.37 6.55 17.45
N MET A 4 -10.84 5.64 18.31
CA MET A 4 -10.42 4.23 18.27
C MET A 4 -10.90 3.53 17.00
N ILE A 5 -12.13 3.82 16.57
CA ILE A 5 -12.68 3.28 15.32
C ILE A 5 -11.85 3.75 14.12
N GLY A 6 -11.47 5.03 14.09
CA GLY A 6 -10.60 5.59 13.06
C GLY A 6 -9.23 4.91 12.99
N ILE A 7 -8.57 4.70 14.14
CA ILE A 7 -7.27 4.03 14.21
C ILE A 7 -7.36 2.58 13.71
N ILE A 8 -8.38 1.83 14.14
CA ILE A 8 -8.58 0.44 13.72
C ILE A 8 -8.82 0.35 12.21
N SER A 9 -9.64 1.25 11.66
CA SER A 9 -9.90 1.32 10.22
C SER A 9 -8.63 1.61 9.41
N LEU A 10 -7.83 2.60 9.83
CA LEU A 10 -6.55 2.94 9.21
C LEU A 10 -5.53 1.79 9.30
N ALA A 11 -5.47 1.09 10.43
CA ALA A 11 -4.58 -0.06 10.60
C ALA A 11 -4.87 -1.15 9.56
N GLY A 12 -6.15 -1.44 9.29
CA GLY A 12 -6.54 -2.40 8.25
C GLY A 12 -6.07 -1.98 6.85
N ILE A 13 -6.20 -0.70 6.50
CA ILE A 13 -5.75 -0.16 5.21
C ILE A 13 -4.23 -0.30 5.06
N VAL A 14 -3.47 0.08 6.10
CA VAL A 14 -2.00 0.01 6.09
C VAL A 14 -1.52 -1.44 5.99
N VAL A 15 -2.12 -2.35 6.75
CA VAL A 15 -1.77 -3.78 6.72
C VAL A 15 -2.06 -4.39 5.35
N ASN A 16 -3.19 -4.06 4.72
CA ASN A 16 -3.51 -4.54 3.38
C ASN A 16 -2.47 -4.07 2.35
N ASN A 17 -2.14 -2.78 2.36
CA ASN A 17 -1.11 -2.21 1.49
C ASN A 17 0.26 -2.88 1.68
N ALA A 18 0.64 -3.18 2.93
CA ALA A 18 1.89 -3.85 3.25
C ALA A 18 1.90 -5.33 2.80
N ILE A 19 0.83 -6.09 3.07
CA ILE A 19 0.70 -7.48 2.66
C ILE A 19 0.84 -7.61 1.15
N VAL A 20 0.13 -6.77 0.39
CA VAL A 20 0.15 -6.82 -1.08
C VAL A 20 1.54 -6.50 -1.65
N LEU A 21 2.28 -5.58 -1.04
CA LEU A 21 3.65 -5.25 -1.45
C LEU A 21 4.61 -6.41 -1.16
N ILE A 22 4.55 -6.97 0.05
CA ILE A 22 5.42 -8.09 0.48
C ILE A 22 5.13 -9.34 -0.35
N ASP A 23 3.85 -9.66 -0.57
CA ASP A 23 3.45 -10.82 -1.36
C ASP A 23 3.92 -10.69 -2.82
N TYR A 24 3.77 -9.51 -3.42
CA TYR A 24 4.29 -9.28 -4.77
C TYR A 24 5.82 -9.36 -4.84
N THR A 25 6.52 -8.87 -3.81
CA THR A 25 7.98 -9.01 -3.70
C THR A 25 8.39 -10.48 -3.61
N ASN A 26 7.69 -11.27 -2.79
CA ASN A 26 7.94 -12.71 -2.64
C ASN A 26 7.63 -13.48 -3.93
N LEU A 27 6.54 -13.14 -4.62
CA LEU A 27 6.20 -13.69 -5.93
C LEU A 27 7.32 -13.46 -6.93
N LEU A 28 7.87 -12.25 -6.99
CA LEU A 28 8.93 -11.90 -7.92
C LEU A 28 10.26 -12.60 -7.58
N ARG A 29 10.58 -12.72 -6.29
CA ARG A 29 11.73 -13.52 -5.83
C ARG A 29 11.59 -14.99 -6.22
N ASN A 30 10.41 -15.58 -6.04
CA ASN A 30 10.15 -16.97 -6.43
C ASN A 30 10.26 -17.17 -7.95
N ARG A 31 9.71 -16.24 -8.76
CA ARG A 31 9.85 -16.27 -10.23
C ARG A 31 11.32 -16.26 -10.66
N ARG A 32 12.17 -15.44 -10.02
CA ARG A 32 13.62 -15.42 -10.29
C ARG A 32 14.31 -16.72 -9.88
N LYS A 33 13.99 -17.30 -8.72
CA LYS A 33 14.51 -18.61 -8.32
C LYS A 33 14.24 -19.66 -9.40
N HIS A 34 13.00 -19.73 -9.88
CA HIS A 34 12.60 -20.65 -10.93
C HIS A 34 13.35 -20.40 -12.24
N ALA A 35 13.53 -19.13 -12.65
CA ALA A 35 14.27 -18.79 -13.86
C ALA A 35 15.76 -19.17 -13.79
N LEU A 36 16.35 -19.16 -12.59
CA LEU A 36 17.74 -19.55 -12.34
C LEU A 36 17.91 -21.05 -12.03
N ALA A 37 16.84 -21.85 -12.14
CA ALA A 37 16.81 -23.27 -11.75
C ALA A 37 17.32 -23.54 -10.32
N LEU A 38 17.17 -22.55 -9.43
CA LEU A 38 17.55 -22.66 -8.03
C LEU A 38 16.50 -23.43 -7.25
N GLU A 39 16.94 -24.27 -6.31
CA GLU A 39 16.03 -24.97 -5.41
C GLU A 39 15.36 -23.96 -4.45
N LYS A 40 14.22 -24.32 -3.85
CA LYS A 40 13.53 -23.43 -2.91
C LYS A 40 14.41 -23.04 -1.72
N THR A 41 15.31 -23.94 -1.33
CA THR A 41 16.29 -23.82 -0.24
C THR A 41 17.43 -22.86 -0.59
N ASP A 42 17.74 -22.69 -1.88
CA ASP A 42 18.84 -21.85 -2.32
C ASP A 42 18.54 -20.37 -2.11
N ARG A 43 19.58 -19.61 -1.73
CA ARG A 43 19.50 -18.17 -1.55
C ARG A 43 19.68 -17.47 -2.90
N LEU A 44 18.81 -16.49 -3.18
CA LEU A 44 19.08 -15.55 -4.27
C LEU A 44 20.32 -14.73 -3.92
N ASN A 45 21.10 -14.38 -4.94
CA ASN A 45 22.15 -13.36 -4.80
C ASN A 45 21.53 -12.02 -4.38
N ASP A 46 22.28 -11.22 -3.63
CA ASP A 46 21.85 -9.90 -3.15
C ASP A 46 21.41 -8.97 -4.29
N GLN A 47 22.05 -9.10 -5.47
CA GLN A 47 21.67 -8.34 -6.66
C GLN A 47 20.25 -8.67 -7.14
N ASP A 48 19.88 -9.96 -7.16
CA ASP A 48 18.55 -10.39 -7.58
C ASP A 48 17.48 -10.00 -6.56
N ILE A 49 17.81 -10.06 -5.27
CA ILE A 49 16.91 -9.58 -4.21
C ILE A 49 16.66 -8.08 -4.39
N LYS A 50 17.71 -7.28 -4.59
CA LYS A 50 17.58 -5.84 -4.82
C LYS A 50 16.72 -5.54 -6.05
N GLN A 51 16.96 -6.21 -7.18
CA GLN A 51 16.14 -5.98 -8.36
C GLN A 51 14.67 -6.36 -8.14
N ALA A 52 14.40 -7.47 -7.43
CA ALA A 52 13.03 -7.84 -7.09
C ALA A 52 12.33 -6.79 -6.21
N ILE A 53 13.04 -6.22 -5.23
CA ILE A 53 12.50 -5.15 -4.38
C ILE A 53 12.23 -3.88 -5.20
N ILE A 54 13.14 -3.49 -6.08
CA ILE A 54 12.99 -2.28 -6.93
C ILE A 54 11.79 -2.42 -7.85
N GLU A 55 11.63 -3.58 -8.50
CA GLU A 55 10.52 -3.85 -9.39
C GLU A 55 9.18 -3.93 -8.63
N ALA A 56 9.17 -4.60 -7.48
CA ALA A 56 8.00 -4.65 -6.61
C ALA A 56 7.58 -3.26 -6.12
N GLY A 57 8.55 -2.47 -5.68
CA GLY A 57 8.37 -1.07 -5.30
C GLY A 57 7.79 -0.27 -6.45
N ARG A 58 8.42 -0.28 -7.64
CA ARG A 58 7.94 0.51 -8.79
C ARG A 58 6.48 0.20 -9.16
N THR A 59 6.08 -1.08 -9.12
CA THR A 59 4.73 -1.51 -9.48
C THR A 59 3.70 -1.14 -8.42
N ARG A 60 4.02 -1.30 -7.14
CA ARG A 60 3.06 -1.15 -6.04
C ARG A 60 3.06 0.24 -5.39
N LEU A 61 4.14 1.00 -5.49
CA LEU A 61 4.28 2.32 -4.87
C LEU A 61 3.22 3.30 -5.38
N ARG A 62 2.88 3.26 -6.67
CA ARG A 62 1.79 4.08 -7.23
C ARG A 62 0.42 3.77 -6.59
N PRO A 63 -0.05 2.50 -6.57
CA PRO A 63 -1.25 2.13 -5.83
C PRO A 63 -1.23 2.53 -4.35
N VAL A 64 -0.14 2.24 -3.63
CA VAL A 64 -0.04 2.52 -2.18
C VAL A 64 -0.13 4.03 -1.91
N LEU A 65 0.58 4.85 -2.69
CA LEU A 65 0.51 6.30 -2.58
C LEU A 65 -0.88 6.83 -2.91
N LEU A 66 -1.54 6.30 -3.94
CA LEU A 66 -2.90 6.72 -4.30
C LEU A 66 -3.86 6.49 -3.12
N THR A 67 -3.83 5.30 -2.50
CA THR A 67 -4.68 5.00 -1.33
C THR A 67 -4.38 5.91 -0.15
N ALA A 68 -3.10 6.17 0.13
CA ALA A 68 -2.73 7.07 1.22
C ALA A 68 -3.21 8.50 0.97
N ILE A 69 -2.98 9.02 -0.24
CA ILE A 69 -3.39 10.37 -0.64
C ILE A 69 -4.90 10.52 -0.60
N THR A 70 -5.67 9.58 -1.18
CA THR A 70 -7.13 9.67 -1.18
C THR A 70 -7.71 9.57 0.23
N THR A 71 -7.12 8.75 1.10
CA THR A 71 -7.50 8.68 2.52
C THR A 71 -7.27 10.02 3.22
N ILE A 72 -6.09 10.62 3.04
CA ILE A 72 -5.76 11.93 3.62
C ILE A 72 -6.72 13.00 3.10
N LEU A 73 -6.91 13.09 1.78
CA LEU A 73 -7.81 14.07 1.16
C LEU A 73 -9.27 13.90 1.61
N GLY A 74 -9.76 12.67 1.79
CA GLY A 74 -11.10 12.41 2.30
C GLY A 74 -11.30 12.82 3.75
N LEU A 75 -10.25 12.74 4.57
CA LEU A 75 -10.30 13.09 5.99
C LEU A 75 -10.00 14.57 6.27
N ILE A 76 -9.32 15.29 5.36
CA ILE A 76 -8.97 16.71 5.52
C ILE A 76 -10.20 17.61 5.80
N PRO A 77 -11.30 17.57 5.02
CA PRO A 77 -12.46 18.43 5.26
C PRO A 77 -13.11 18.16 6.62
N LEU A 78 -13.16 16.88 7.02
CA LEU A 78 -13.72 16.46 8.31
C LEU A 78 -12.84 16.94 9.48
N ALA A 79 -11.52 16.88 9.33
CA ALA A 79 -10.57 17.30 10.36
C ALA A 79 -10.56 18.82 10.56
N ILE A 80 -10.75 19.60 9.49
CA ILE A 80 -10.77 21.08 9.54
C ILE A 80 -12.18 21.61 9.87
N GLY A 81 -13.22 20.76 9.86
CA GLY A 81 -14.59 21.17 10.13
C GLY A 81 -15.25 21.92 8.97
N PHE A 82 -14.79 21.68 7.74
CA PHE A 82 -15.33 22.32 6.54
C PHE A 82 -16.72 21.77 6.23
N ASN A 83 -17.77 22.49 6.63
CA ASN A 83 -19.16 22.13 6.41
C ASN A 83 -19.71 22.84 5.16
N ILE A 84 -19.88 22.10 4.06
CA ILE A 84 -20.56 22.62 2.87
C ILE A 84 -22.07 22.47 3.11
N ASN A 85 -22.75 23.56 3.43
CA ASN A 85 -24.20 23.55 3.58
C ASN A 85 -24.87 23.61 2.20
N PHE A 86 -25.21 22.45 1.65
CA PHE A 86 -25.81 22.32 0.32
C PHE A 86 -27.16 23.04 0.19
N TYR A 87 -27.89 23.27 1.30
CA TYR A 87 -29.15 24.03 1.28
C TYR A 87 -28.94 25.51 0.97
N THR A 88 -27.84 26.12 1.42
CA THR A 88 -27.49 27.51 1.12
C THR A 88 -26.88 27.68 -0.26
N LEU A 89 -26.45 26.58 -0.90
CA LEU A 89 -25.79 26.60 -2.21
C LEU A 89 -26.78 26.45 -3.39
N LEU A 90 -27.98 25.93 -3.13
CA LEU A 90 -29.04 25.68 -4.12
C LEU A 90 -30.32 26.50 -3.89
N SER A 91 -30.33 27.36 -2.85
CA SER A 91 -31.36 28.38 -2.59
C SER A 91 -30.87 29.75 -2.98
#